data_AF-A0A817IA66-F1
#
_entry.id   AF-A0A817IA66-F1
#
_cell.length_a   1.000
_cell.length_b   1.000
_cell.length_c   1.000
_cell.angle_alpha   90.00
_cell.angle_beta   90.00
_cell.angle_gamma   90.00
#
_symmetry.space_group_name_H-M   'P 1'
#
loop_
_entity.id
_entity.type
_entity.pdbx_description
1 polymer ?
#
loop_
_entity_poly.entity_id
_entity_poly.type
_entity_poly.pdbx_seq_one_letter_code
_entity_poly.pdbx_strand_id
1 'polypeptide(L)'
;TITQYDILRVFPFQDNIFSLSVPGSYLANVLSCGMSMKGSGTFLAICGIETLDQGKTWLLTGIDISKTDLNYSVATITYLKDAEFLKPSVTIWREFNITQTQGLINYLQTKYPPC
;
A
#
# COMPACT_ATOMS: atom_id res chain seq x y z
N THR A 1 -2.99 4.07 26.91
CA THR A 1 -1.58 3.98 26.49
C THR A 1 -1.45 2.91 25.45
N ILE A 2 -0.82 3.21 24.30
CA ILE A 2 -0.43 2.20 23.30
C ILE A 2 1.01 1.82 23.64
N THR A 3 1.27 0.52 23.79
CA THR A 3 2.62 0.01 24.09
C THR A 3 3.33 -0.45 22.82
N GLN A 4 4.65 -0.63 22.88
CA GLN A 4 5.38 -1.27 21.78
C GLN A 4 4.85 -2.68 21.48
N TYR A 5 4.45 -3.42 22.53
CA TYR A 5 3.83 -4.73 22.39
C TYR A 5 2.53 -4.68 21.58
N ASP A 6 1.70 -3.65 21.77
CA ASP A 6 0.48 -3.46 20.99
C ASP A 6 0.75 -3.28 19.50
N ILE A 7 1.88 -2.65 19.15
CA ILE A 7 2.25 -2.40 17.76
C ILE A 7 2.81 -3.69 17.12
N LEU A 8 3.65 -4.42 17.86
CA LEU A 8 4.25 -5.67 17.38
C LEU A 8 3.20 -6.76 17.10
N ARG A 9 2.09 -6.81 17.85
CA ARG A 9 0.99 -7.75 17.55
C ARG A 9 0.17 -7.38 16.31
N VAL A 10 0.23 -6.13 15.86
CA VAL A 10 -0.43 -5.67 14.63
C VAL A 10 0.47 -5.91 13.42
N PHE A 11 1.75 -5.59 13.53
CA PHE A 11 2.76 -5.83 12.50
C PHE A 11 3.89 -6.71 13.04
N PRO A 12 3.69 -8.04 13.07
CA PRO A 12 4.66 -8.98 13.62
C PRO A 12 5.85 -9.23 12.68
N PHE A 13 5.72 -8.84 11.40
CA PHE A 13 6.75 -9.07 10.39
C PHE A 13 7.58 -7.81 10.12
N GLN A 14 8.87 -8.02 9.91
CA GLN A 14 9.84 -6.97 9.65
C GLN A 14 9.88 -6.63 8.15
N ASP A 15 8.85 -5.93 7.67
CA ASP A 15 8.85 -5.39 6.32
C ASP A 15 9.37 -3.94 6.28
N ASN A 16 10.16 -3.61 5.26
CA ASN A 16 10.55 -2.24 4.95
C ASN A 16 9.46 -1.56 4.12
N ILE A 17 9.39 -0.23 4.22
CA ILE A 17 8.46 0.58 3.41
C ILE A 17 9.14 0.97 2.09
N PHE A 18 8.40 0.87 1.00
CA PHE A 18 8.82 1.27 -0.35
C PHE A 18 7.86 2.28 -0.96
N SER A 19 8.41 3.20 -1.75
CA SER A 19 7.66 4.01 -2.71
C SER A 19 7.96 3.50 -4.11
N LEU A 20 6.90 3.15 -4.83
CA LEU A 20 6.94 2.64 -6.19
C LEU A 20 6.30 3.65 -7.16
N SER A 21 6.72 3.59 -8.42
CA SER A 21 6.01 4.19 -9.55
C SER A 21 5.42 3.09 -10.41
N VAL A 22 4.10 3.04 -10.48
CA VAL A 22 3.34 1.95 -11.07
C VAL A 22 2.45 2.49 -12.19
N PRO A 23 2.48 1.94 -13.41
CA PRO A 23 1.56 2.33 -14.48
C PRO A 23 0.10 2.13 -14.06
N GLY A 24 -0.77 3.10 -14.37
CA GLY A 24 -2.17 3.10 -13.92
C GLY A 24 -2.96 1.85 -14.32
N SER A 25 -2.79 1.39 -15.56
CA SER A 25 -3.40 0.15 -16.06
C SER A 25 -2.96 -1.09 -15.28
N TYR A 26 -1.68 -1.14 -14.89
CA TYR A 26 -1.16 -2.24 -14.08
C TYR A 26 -1.66 -2.17 -12.65
N LEU A 27 -1.63 -0.97 -12.05
CA LEU A 27 -2.13 -0.74 -10.70
C LEU A 27 -3.61 -1.12 -10.58
N ALA A 28 -4.45 -0.74 -11.55
CA ALA A 28 -5.86 -1.12 -11.58
C ALA A 28 -6.04 -2.65 -11.53
N ASN A 29 -5.25 -3.41 -12.30
CA ASN A 29 -5.31 -4.86 -12.29
C ASN A 29 -4.92 -5.46 -10.92
N VAL A 30 -3.84 -4.98 -10.31
CA VAL A 30 -3.42 -5.42 -8.96
C VAL A 30 -4.53 -5.16 -7.93
N LEU A 31 -5.14 -3.97 -7.98
CA LEU A 31 -6.23 -3.62 -7.06
C LEU A 31 -7.49 -4.48 -7.29
N SER A 32 -7.86 -4.73 -8.55
CA SER A 32 -8.97 -5.63 -8.90
C SER A 32 -8.71 -7.07 -8.44
N CYS A 33 -7.49 -7.58 -8.61
CA CYS A 33 -7.08 -8.87 -8.08
C CYS A 33 -7.21 -8.90 -6.54
N GLY A 34 -6.69 -7.88 -5.86
CA GLY A 34 -6.81 -7.74 -4.40
C GLY A 34 -8.26 -7.71 -3.91
N MET A 35 -9.16 -7.03 -4.64
CA MET A 35 -10.59 -7.00 -4.31
C MET A 35 -11.25 -8.37 -4.45
N SER A 36 -10.85 -9.15 -5.47
CA SER A 36 -11.36 -10.51 -5.66
C SER A 36 -10.97 -11.47 -4.53
N MET A 37 -9.92 -11.15 -3.78
CA MET A 37 -9.42 -11.92 -2.63
C MET A 37 -10.15 -11.60 -1.32
N LYS A 38 -11.27 -10.86 -1.35
CA LYS A 38 -12.02 -10.51 -0.14
C LYS A 38 -12.44 -11.77 0.63
N GLY A 39 -12.09 -11.81 1.92
CA GLY A 39 -12.31 -12.96 2.79
C GLY A 39 -11.14 -13.94 2.86
N SER A 40 -10.06 -13.71 2.10
CA SER A 40 -8.80 -14.43 2.23
C SER A 40 -7.76 -13.60 3.01
N GLY A 41 -6.67 -14.26 3.43
CA GLY A 41 -5.51 -13.58 4.03
C GLY A 41 -4.68 -12.75 3.03
N THR A 42 -4.96 -12.84 1.73
CA THR A 42 -4.29 -12.07 0.67
C THR A 42 -5.11 -10.86 0.21
N PHE A 43 -6.22 -10.56 0.89
CA PHE A 43 -7.00 -9.35 0.63
C PHE A 43 -6.15 -8.09 0.86
N LEU A 44 -6.13 -7.20 -0.13
CA LEU A 44 -5.36 -5.96 -0.05
C LEU A 44 -6.09 -4.90 0.78
N ALA A 45 -5.44 -4.41 1.83
CA ALA A 45 -5.83 -3.18 2.49
C ALA A 45 -5.30 -1.98 1.69
N ILE A 46 -6.20 -1.12 1.24
CA ILE A 46 -5.90 -0.03 0.31
C ILE A 46 -6.37 1.31 0.92
N CYS A 47 -5.63 2.38 0.68
CA CYS A 47 -5.97 3.74 1.11
C CYS A 47 -5.69 4.75 -0.03
N GLY A 48 -6.48 5.82 -0.10
CA GLY A 48 -6.27 6.93 -1.03
C GLY A 48 -6.82 6.73 -2.44
N ILE A 49 -7.46 5.59 -2.73
CA ILE A 49 -8.12 5.30 -4.01
C ILE A 49 -9.48 4.64 -3.75
N GLU A 50 -10.45 4.86 -4.63
CA GLU A 50 -11.83 4.37 -4.45
C GLU A 50 -12.31 3.54 -5.64
N THR A 51 -13.32 2.70 -5.40
CA THR A 51 -14.04 1.96 -6.44
C THR A 51 -15.52 1.94 -6.08
N LEU A 52 -16.38 2.27 -7.05
CA LEU A 52 -17.85 2.30 -6.87
C LEU A 52 -18.54 1.04 -7.41
N ASP A 53 -17.80 0.21 -8.13
CA ASP A 53 -18.31 -0.92 -8.91
C ASP A 53 -17.62 -2.24 -8.54
N GLN A 54 -17.21 -2.35 -7.28
CA GLN A 54 -16.59 -3.54 -6.68
C GLN A 54 -15.28 -3.96 -7.37
N GLY A 55 -14.45 -2.98 -7.72
CA GLY A 55 -13.11 -3.21 -8.25
C GLY A 55 -13.06 -3.39 -9.76
N LYS A 56 -14.11 -3.00 -10.51
CA LYS A 56 -14.02 -2.94 -11.98
C LYS A 56 -13.35 -1.65 -12.45
N THR A 57 -13.59 -0.55 -11.73
CA THR A 57 -13.03 0.78 -11.99
C THR A 57 -12.41 1.31 -10.70
N TRP A 58 -11.21 1.88 -10.82
CA TRP A 58 -10.47 2.48 -9.72
C TRP A 58 -10.24 3.96 -9.97
N LEU A 59 -10.69 4.80 -9.06
CA LEU A 59 -10.70 6.25 -9.19
C LEU A 59 -9.71 6.87 -8.19
N LEU A 60 -8.77 7.65 -8.70
CA LEU A 60 -7.96 8.57 -7.89
C LEU A 60 -8.44 9.99 -8.19
N THR A 61 -8.99 10.67 -7.18
CA THR A 61 -9.55 12.02 -7.34
C THR A 61 -10.60 12.10 -8.47
N GLY A 62 -11.44 11.07 -8.61
CA GLY A 62 -12.47 10.96 -9.65
C GLY A 62 -11.95 10.53 -11.04
N ILE A 63 -10.65 10.30 -11.22
CA ILE A 63 -10.04 9.90 -12.49
C ILE A 63 -9.81 8.38 -12.49
N ASP A 64 -10.33 7.70 -13.51
CA ASP A 64 -10.08 6.28 -13.76
C ASP A 64 -8.62 6.04 -14.13
N ILE A 65 -7.87 5.46 -13.20
CA ILE A 65 -6.42 5.28 -13.33
C ILE A 65 -6.05 4.34 -14.48
N SER A 66 -6.95 3.43 -14.87
CA SER A 66 -6.71 2.44 -15.92
C SER A 66 -6.71 3.05 -17.32
N LYS A 67 -7.35 4.22 -17.47
CA LYS A 67 -7.50 4.95 -18.74
C LYS A 67 -6.47 6.06 -18.91
N THR A 68 -5.53 6.18 -17.98
CA THR A 68 -4.45 7.15 -18.07
C THR A 68 -3.15 6.46 -18.48
N ASP A 69 -2.31 7.17 -19.22
CA ASP A 69 -0.92 6.76 -19.49
C ASP A 69 0.04 7.20 -18.36
N LEU A 70 -0.51 7.49 -17.18
CA LEU A 70 0.25 8.02 -16.05
C LEU A 70 0.77 6.88 -15.17
N ASN A 71 1.90 7.17 -14.52
CA ASN A 71 2.41 6.38 -13.42
C ASN A 71 1.95 6.98 -12.09
N TYR A 72 1.58 6.11 -11.16
CA TYR A 72 1.09 6.47 -9.84
C TYR A 72 2.10 6.08 -8.78
N SER A 73 2.22 6.94 -7.77
CA SER A 73 3.04 6.66 -6.60
C SER A 73 2.30 5.71 -5.66
N VAL A 74 2.92 4.60 -5.32
CA VAL A 74 2.36 3.59 -4.42
C VAL A 74 3.30 3.37 -3.25
N ALA A 75 2.80 3.59 -2.03
CA ALA A 75 3.48 3.18 -0.81
C ALA A 75 3.12 1.73 -0.49
N THR A 76 4.11 0.88 -0.28
CA THR A 76 3.91 -0.54 0.00
C THR A 76 5.01 -1.09 0.92
N ILE A 77 4.94 -2.37 1.24
CA ILE A 77 5.88 -3.10 2.08
C ILE A 77 6.65 -4.15 1.29
N THR A 78 7.77 -4.66 1.83
CA THR A 78 8.61 -5.68 1.18
C THR A 78 7.79 -6.84 0.63
N TYR A 79 6.98 -7.48 1.47
CA TYR A 79 6.15 -8.62 1.09
C TYR A 79 5.30 -8.36 -0.16
N LEU A 80 4.53 -7.26 -0.17
CA LEU A 80 3.62 -6.96 -1.27
C LEU A 80 4.37 -6.47 -2.52
N LYS A 81 5.48 -5.75 -2.35
CA LYS A 81 6.37 -5.38 -3.47
C LYS A 81 6.86 -6.63 -4.21
N ASP A 82 7.32 -7.62 -3.45
CA ASP A 82 7.89 -8.85 -4.00
C ASP A 82 6.83 -9.77 -4.61
N ALA A 83 5.63 -9.81 -4.02
CA ALA A 83 4.53 -10.62 -4.55
C ALA A 83 3.91 -10.02 -5.82
N GLU A 84 3.63 -8.71 -5.84
CA GLU A 84 2.76 -8.09 -6.84
C GLU A 84 3.44 -7.04 -7.73
N PHE A 85 4.64 -6.55 -7.38
CA PHE A 85 5.22 -5.36 -8.04
C PHE A 85 6.61 -5.59 -8.66
N LEU A 86 7.07 -6.84 -8.83
CA LEU A 86 8.36 -7.17 -9.48
C LEU A 86 8.33 -7.12 -11.02
N LYS A 87 7.45 -6.30 -11.63
CA LYS A 87 7.39 -6.18 -13.09
C LYS A 87 8.37 -5.13 -13.62
N PRO A 88 8.94 -5.32 -14.83
CA PRO A 88 9.85 -4.33 -15.45
C PRO A 88 9.22 -2.94 -15.63
N SER A 89 7.90 -2.87 -15.72
CA SER A 89 7.15 -1.61 -15.86
C SER A 89 7.01 -0.83 -14.54
N VAL A 90 7.38 -1.43 -13.40
CA VAL A 90 7.34 -0.79 -12.09
C VAL A 90 8.74 -0.32 -11.71
N THR A 91 8.85 0.93 -11.26
CA THR A 91 10.12 1.49 -10.79
C THR A 91 10.07 1.67 -9.28
N ILE A 92 11.11 1.21 -8.58
CA ILE A 92 11.31 1.54 -7.16
C ILE A 92 11.91 2.94 -7.08
N TRP A 93 11.15 3.89 -6.56
CA TRP A 93 11.64 5.27 -6.36
C TRP A 93 12.47 5.40 -5.10
N ARG A 94 12.03 4.75 -4.03
CA ARG A 94 12.68 4.84 -2.73
C ARG A 94 12.40 3.60 -1.90
N GLU A 95 13.44 3.04 -1.33
CA GLU A 95 13.34 2.22 -0.12
C GLU A 95 13.55 3.13 1.08
N PHE A 96 12.65 3.06 2.05
CA PHE A 96 12.83 3.76 3.30
C PHE A 96 13.57 2.84 4.27
N ASN A 97 14.64 3.35 4.89
CA ASN A 97 15.39 2.62 5.92
C ASN A 97 14.65 2.61 7.27
N ILE A 98 13.36 2.26 7.23
CA ILE A 98 12.49 2.06 8.38
C ILE A 98 11.55 0.89 8.10
N THR A 99 11.24 0.12 9.13
CA THR A 99 10.26 -0.95 9.06
C THR A 99 8.84 -0.39 9.14
N GLN A 100 7.83 -1.14 8.69
CA GLN A 100 6.41 -0.78 8.85
C GLN A 100 6.04 -0.54 10.33
N THR A 101 6.60 -1.34 11.24
CA THR A 101 6.39 -1.22 12.69
C THR A 101 6.97 0.09 13.21
N GLN A 102 8.21 0.44 12.84
CA GLN A 102 8.83 1.70 13.22
C GLN A 102 8.11 2.90 12.56
N GLY A 103 7.66 2.75 11.32
CA GLY A 103 6.85 3.73 10.61
C GLY A 103 5.55 4.05 11.37
N LEU A 104 4.84 3.03 11.86
CA LEU A 104 3.64 3.21 12.67
C LEU A 104 3.97 3.87 14.02
N ILE A 105 5.05 3.49 14.69
CA ILE A 105 5.50 4.14 15.94
C ILE A 105 5.72 5.64 15.70
N ASN A 106 6.50 6.00 14.68
CA ASN A 106 6.83 7.38 14.35
C ASN A 106 5.57 8.20 14.01
N TYR A 107 4.64 7.59 13.25
CA TYR A 107 3.36 8.21 12.91
C TYR A 107 2.52 8.48 14.15
N LEU A 108 2.38 7.50 15.05
CA LEU A 108 1.61 7.64 16.28
C LEU A 108 2.21 8.70 17.21
N GLN A 109 3.54 8.78 17.32
CA GLN A 109 4.22 9.84 18.09
C GLN A 109 3.97 11.24 17.51
N THR A 110 3.87 11.36 16.19
CA THR A 110 3.54 12.63 15.55
C THR A 110 2.08 13.01 15.78
N LYS A 111 1.17 12.03 15.75
CA LYS A 111 -0.27 12.26 15.92
C LYS A 111 -0.70 12.46 17.38
N TYR A 112 -0.01 11.79 18.29
CA TYR A 112 -0.24 11.80 19.73
C TYR A 112 1.08 12.05 20.47
N PRO A 113 1.63 13.28 20.39
CA PRO A 113 2.90 13.59 21.03
C PRO A 113 2.80 13.43 22.55
N PRO A 114 3.88 12.99 23.23
CA PRO A 114 3.92 13.00 24.69
C PRO A 114 3.77 14.45 25.18
N CYS A 115 2.84 14.65 26.12
CA CYS A 115 2.60 15.94 26.78
C CYS A 115 3.85 16.46 27.49
#